data_AF-A0A838VQL5-F1
#
_entry.id   AF-A0A838VQL5-F1
#
_cell.length_a   1.000
_cell.length_b   1.000
_cell.length_c   1.000
_cell.angle_alpha   90.00
_cell.angle_beta   90.00
_cell.angle_gamma   90.00
#
_symmetry.space_group_name_H-M   'P 1'
#
loop_
_entity.id
_entity.type
_entity.pdbx_description
1 polymer ?
#
loop_
_entity_poly.entity_id
_entity_poly.type
_entity_poly.pdbx_seq_one_letter_code
_entity_poly.pdbx_strand_id
1 'polypeptide(L)' 'MQQKYFIQYLSLAPVLLFALLSATAVLLIVFNYIFPDLLFHPLP' A
#
# COMPACT_ATOMS: atom_id res chain seq x y z
N MET A 1 -10.97 -25.33 -11.65
CA MET A 1 -12.12 -24.40 -11.59
C MET A 1 -11.99 -23.43 -10.41
N GLN A 2 -11.93 -23.90 -9.15
CA GLN A 2 -11.94 -23.05 -7.94
C GLN A 2 -10.82 -21.99 -7.86
N GLN A 3 -9.58 -22.33 -8.21
CA GLN A 3 -8.45 -21.38 -8.22
C GLN A 3 -8.69 -20.17 -9.14
N LYS A 4 -9.31 -20.39 -10.31
CA LYS A 4 -9.61 -19.31 -11.27
C LYS A 4 -10.58 -18.29 -10.66
N TYR A 5 -11.63 -18.75 -9.99
CA TYR A 5 -12.60 -17.87 -9.33
C TYR A 5 -12.00 -17.13 -8.14
N PHE A 6 -11.07 -17.77 -7.42
CA PHE A 6 -10.34 -17.10 -6.35
C PHE A 6 -9.49 -15.94 -6.87
N ILE A 7 -8.71 -16.16 -7.95
CA ILE A 7 -7.93 -15.08 -8.57
C ILE A 7 -8.85 -13.99 -9.12
N GLN A 8 -9.98 -14.37 -9.75
CA GLN A 8 -10.97 -13.41 -10.23
C GLN A 8 -11.54 -12.53 -9.10
N TYR A 9 -11.81 -13.12 -7.93
CA TYR A 9 -12.21 -12.38 -6.74
C TYR A 9 -11.12 -11.40 -6.27
N LEU A 10 -9.86 -11.86 -6.22
CA LEU A 10 -8.73 -10.99 -5.85
C LEU A 10 -8.51 -9.84 -6.84
N SER A 11 -8.88 -10.02 -8.11
CA SER A 11 -8.80 -8.99 -9.15
C SER A 11 -9.97 -8.00 -9.15
N LEU A 12 -10.98 -8.16 -8.27
CA LEU A 12 -12.06 -7.18 -8.17
C LEU A 12 -11.50 -5.82 -7.74
N ALA A 13 -12.00 -4.75 -8.36
CA ALA A 13 -11.59 -3.38 -8.07
C ALA A 13 -11.52 -3.03 -6.57
N PRO A 14 -12.54 -3.32 -5.72
CA PRO A 14 -12.45 -3.03 -4.29
C PRO A 14 -11.38 -3.84 -3.56
N VAL A 15 -11.10 -5.08 -3.99
CA VAL A 15 -10.09 -5.95 -3.36
C VAL A 15 -8.68 -5.47 -3.71
N LEU A 16 -8.44 -5.15 -4.99
CA LEU A 16 -7.17 -4.55 -5.42
C LEU A 16 -6.96 -3.16 -4.81
N LEU A 17 -8.00 -2.34 -4.69
CA LEU A 17 -7.92 -1.04 -4.03
C LEU A 17 -7.50 -1.18 -2.57
N PHE A 18 -8.10 -2.12 -1.84
CA PHE A 18 -7.72 -2.40 -0.46
C PHE A 18 -6.25 -2.86 -0.35
N ALA A 19 -5.82 -3.77 -1.23
CA ALA A 19 -4.43 -4.23 -1.25
C ALA A 19 -3.44 -3.09 -1.56
N LEU A 20 -3.77 -2.24 -2.53
CA LEU A 20 -2.98 -1.07 -2.90
C LEU A 20 -2.87 -0.07 -1.74
N LEU A 21 -4.00 0.29 -1.13
CA LEU A 21 -4.02 1.25 -0.02
C LEU A 21 -3.30 0.68 1.21
N SER A 22 -3.39 -0.63 1.45
CA SER A 22 -2.64 -1.30 2.52
C SER A 22 -1.13 -1.21 2.27
N ALA A 23 -0.68 -1.49 1.05
CA ALA A 23 0.73 -1.37 0.68
C ALA A 23 1.23 0.07 0.79
N THR A 24 0.45 1.04 0.29
CA THR A 24 0.75 2.48 0.40
C THR A 24 0.81 2.93 1.87
N ALA A 25 -0.12 2.48 2.71
CA ALA A 25 -0.11 2.81 4.13
C ALA A 25 1.14 2.26 4.82
N VAL A 26 1.49 0.99 4.60
CA VAL A 26 2.72 0.41 5.15
C VAL A 26 3.95 1.18 4.69
N LEU A 27 4.03 1.54 3.41
CA LEU A 27 5.13 2.33 2.87
C LEU A 27 5.27 3.68 3.60
N LEU A 28 4.16 4.40 3.76
CA LEU A 28 4.16 5.70 4.44
C LEU A 28 4.46 5.57 5.94
N ILE A 29 3.94 4.54 6.61
CA ILE A 29 4.21 4.28 8.03
C ILE A 29 5.70 4.00 8.23
N VAL A 30 6.27 3.09 7.43
CA VAL A 30 7.69 2.73 7.54
C VAL A 30 8.58 3.92 7.19
N PHE A 31 8.22 4.71 6.17
CA PHE A 31 8.94 5.93 5.83
C PHE A 31 8.98 6.92 6.99
N ASN A 32 7.83 7.20 7.61
CA ASN A 32 7.76 8.11 8.77
C ASN A 32 8.39 7.52 10.04
N TYR A 33 8.49 6.20 10.15
CA TYR A 33 9.22 5.54 11.24
C TYR A 33 10.75 5.68 11.08
N ILE A 34 11.27 5.59 9.85
CA ILE A 34 12.71 5.73 9.55
C ILE A 34 13.14 7.20 9.50
N PHE A 35 12.31 8.06 8.91
CA PHE A 35 12.54 9.50 8.77
C PHE A 35 11.42 10.29 9.47
N PRO A 36 11.40 10.30 10.82
CA PRO A 36 10.41 11.06 11.56
C PRO A 36 10.61 12.57 11.34
N ASP A 37 9.51 13.32 11.50
CA ASP A 37 9.51 14.79 11.57
C ASP A 37 10.05 15.52 10.33
N LEU A 38 9.89 14.93 9.14
CA LEU A 38 10.23 15.57 7.87
C LEU A 38 9.21 16.65 7.48
N LEU A 39 9.27 17.81 8.16
CA LEU A 39 8.42 18.97 7.86
C LEU A 39 8.84 19.67 6.57
N PHE A 40 10.13 19.64 6.23
CA PHE A 40 10.70 20.22 5.02
C PHE A 40 11.87 19.36 4.53
N HIS A 41 12.14 19.41 3.23
CA HIS A 41 13.32 18.77 2.67
C HIS A 41 14.58 19.57 3.10
N PRO A 42 15.63 18.93 3.65
CA PRO A 42 16.84 19.64 4.03
C PRO A 42 17.49 20.28 2.79
N LEU A 43 17.84 21.55 2.91
CA LEU A 43 18.61 22.25 1.87
C LEU A 43 20.10 21.85 1.98
N PRO A 44 20.82 21.75 0.85
CA PRO A 44 22.23 21.38 0.83
C PRO A 44 23.15 22.40 1.52
#